data_AF-A0A946H1M7-F1
#
_entry.id   AF-A0A946H1M7-F1
#
_cell.length_a   1.000
_cell.length_b   1.000
_cell.length_c   1.000
_cell.angle_alpha   90.00
_cell.angle_beta   90.00
_cell.angle_gamma   90.00
#
_symmetry.space_group_name_H-M   'P 1'
#
loop_
_entity.id
_entity.type
_entity.pdbx_description
1 polymer ?
#
loop_
_entity_poly.entity_id
_entity_poly.type
_entity_poly.pdbx_seq_one_letter_code
_entity_poly.pdbx_strand_id
1 'polypeptide(L)'
;MADPRIPIKNQYLAAVLAYLVPGAGHLYQGRMFKGTLYLVCILGTYLAGLYMSQWKAVYYRMDAGNRNIAFFAQAGVGMFAIPAYVQAKRYAKQHEVDAESELPLSAEFHGVLVKSEDEVDEIVGRIELAEHAGDFGQEVRGKFTGKSVSEDGQTQPLELNLAYQIDIGLKVGPGAGRGIQSDVVDADGNRDGWIRGVIPRSFVNHFAAPLQSDDQGELSGELGKFFELAKIFTWIAGLLNILAVWDAFEGPAYGYGDEEESTDEAKKDSPGEAAAATQSDEVAPPADKAAAAEEPVV
;
A
#
# COMPACT_ATOMS: atom_id res chain seq x y z
N MET A 1 15.19 -16.25 27.94
CA MET A 1 16.57 -15.89 27.53
C MET A 1 16.73 -16.26 26.07
N ALA A 2 17.58 -15.58 25.31
CA ALA A 2 17.94 -16.01 23.97
C ALA A 2 18.75 -17.33 24.03
N ASP A 3 18.55 -18.22 23.06
CA ASP A 3 19.32 -19.44 22.90
C ASP A 3 20.79 -19.10 22.52
N PRO A 4 21.80 -19.50 23.31
CA PRO A 4 23.22 -19.25 23.00
C PRO A 4 23.70 -19.85 21.67
N ARG A 5 22.98 -20.83 21.10
CA ARG A 5 23.36 -21.54 19.86
C ARG A 5 23.20 -20.69 18.60
N ILE A 6 22.44 -19.59 18.65
CA ILE A 6 22.21 -18.69 17.52
C ILE A 6 22.86 -17.32 17.80
N PRO A 7 23.82 -16.84 16.97
CA PRO A 7 24.43 -15.53 17.17
C PRO A 7 23.47 -14.40 16.77
N ILE A 8 22.52 -14.07 17.66
CA ILE A 8 21.55 -13.00 17.45
C ILE A 8 22.26 -11.64 17.40
N LYS A 9 22.32 -11.05 16.20
CA LYS A 9 22.78 -9.67 15.99
C LYS A 9 21.84 -8.67 16.68
N ASN A 10 22.32 -7.43 16.88
CA ASN A 10 21.63 -6.35 17.59
C ASN A 10 20.09 -6.33 17.34
N GLN A 11 19.34 -6.68 18.39
CA GLN A 11 17.89 -6.85 18.37
C GLN A 11 17.14 -5.56 18.04
N TYR A 12 17.62 -4.42 18.56
CA TYR A 12 17.04 -3.10 18.26
C TYR A 12 17.18 -2.75 16.78
N LEU A 13 18.35 -3.03 16.19
CA LEU A 13 18.58 -2.82 14.75
C LEU A 13 17.73 -3.77 13.91
N ALA A 14 17.57 -5.03 14.32
CA ALA A 14 16.67 -5.97 13.66
C ALA A 14 15.21 -5.50 13.69
N ALA A 15 14.72 -5.02 14.83
CA ALA A 15 13.36 -4.48 14.98
C ALA A 15 13.14 -3.24 14.10
N VAL A 16 14.09 -2.29 14.07
CA VAL A 16 14.04 -1.11 13.19
C VAL A 16 14.04 -1.50 11.71
N LEU A 17 14.88 -2.46 11.31
CA LEU A 17 14.92 -2.95 9.93
C LEU A 17 13.61 -3.64 9.52
N ALA A 18 13.06 -4.52 10.37
CA ALA A 18 11.76 -5.17 10.14
C ALA A 18 10.60 -4.17 10.10
N TYR A 19 10.67 -3.07 10.85
CA TYR A 19 9.65 -2.02 10.80
C TYR A 19 9.74 -1.26 9.47
N LEU A 20 10.94 -0.82 9.08
CA LEU A 20 11.15 -0.09 7.83
C LEU A 20 10.77 -0.92 6.60
N VAL A 21 11.21 -2.17 6.52
CA VAL A 21 10.91 -3.09 5.42
C VAL A 21 10.50 -4.46 5.99
N PRO A 22 9.28 -4.95 5.69
CA PRO A 22 8.80 -6.24 6.19
C PRO A 22 9.79 -7.38 5.95
N GLY A 23 10.11 -8.12 7.02
CA GLY A 23 11.06 -9.24 7.00
C GLY A 23 12.55 -8.88 6.99
N ALA A 24 12.95 -7.62 6.78
CA ALA A 24 14.37 -7.26 6.66
C ALA A 24 15.18 -7.46 7.95
N GLY A 25 14.55 -7.34 9.13
CA GLY A 25 15.17 -7.67 10.42
C GLY A 25 15.57 -9.14 10.56
N HIS A 26 14.72 -10.05 10.04
CA HIS A 26 15.00 -11.49 10.00
C HIS A 26 16.14 -11.80 9.03
N LEU A 27 16.14 -11.19 7.84
CA LEU A 27 17.24 -11.32 6.88
C LEU A 27 18.57 -10.82 7.48
N TYR A 28 18.55 -9.69 8.19
CA TYR A 28 19.71 -9.18 8.92
C TYR A 28 20.23 -10.19 9.96
N GLN A 29 19.35 -10.84 10.72
CA GLN A 29 19.68 -11.91 11.67
C GLN A 29 19.99 -13.28 11.00
N GLY A 30 20.00 -13.39 9.67
CA GLY A 30 20.24 -14.65 8.95
C GLY A 30 19.06 -15.62 8.92
N ARG A 31 17.89 -15.23 9.45
CA ARG A 31 16.67 -16.04 9.49
C ARG A 31 15.93 -15.99 8.14
N MET A 32 16.59 -16.46 7.08
CA MET A 32 16.20 -16.28 5.68
C MET A 32 14.76 -16.69 5.36
N PHE A 33 14.32 -17.86 5.81
CA PHE A 33 12.95 -18.33 5.55
C PHE A 33 11.88 -17.39 6.13
N LYS A 34 12.02 -17.00 7.41
CA LYS A 34 11.12 -16.01 8.04
C LYS A 34 11.16 -14.67 7.32
N GLY A 35 12.35 -14.18 6.98
CA GLY A 35 12.50 -12.89 6.29
C GLY A 35 11.82 -12.87 4.93
N THR A 36 12.03 -13.89 4.10
CA THR A 36 11.35 -14.01 2.79
C THR A 36 9.84 -14.20 2.96
N LEU A 37 9.38 -15.01 3.92
CA LEU A 37 7.96 -15.23 4.19
C LEU A 37 7.27 -13.92 4.60
N TYR A 38 7.82 -13.18 5.56
CA TYR A 38 7.26 -11.90 6.00
C TYR A 38 7.30 -10.86 4.88
N LEU A 39 8.40 -10.76 4.12
CA LEU A 39 8.50 -9.86 2.97
C LEU A 39 7.42 -10.16 1.93
N VAL A 40 7.32 -11.40 1.46
CA VAL A 40 6.38 -11.78 0.39
C VAL A 40 4.92 -11.68 0.87
N CYS A 41 4.59 -12.17 2.06
CA CYS A 41 3.20 -12.12 2.55
C CYS A 41 2.76 -10.69 2.89
N ILE A 42 3.53 -9.95 3.69
CA ILE A 42 3.10 -8.62 4.17
C ILE A 42 3.12 -7.61 3.02
N LEU A 43 4.21 -7.53 2.25
CA LEU A 43 4.29 -6.61 1.12
C LEU A 43 3.35 -7.03 -0.01
N GLY A 44 3.15 -8.34 -0.22
CA GLY A 44 2.16 -8.87 -1.17
C GLY A 44 0.73 -8.48 -0.82
N THR A 45 0.29 -8.69 0.42
CA THR A 45 -1.05 -8.27 0.88
C THR A 45 -1.21 -6.74 0.82
N TYR A 46 -0.19 -5.98 1.19
CA TYR A 46 -0.19 -4.50 1.10
C TYR A 46 -0.32 -4.01 -0.35
N LEU A 47 0.49 -4.54 -1.27
CA LEU A 47 0.47 -4.17 -2.68
C LEU A 47 -0.81 -4.64 -3.39
N ALA A 48 -1.36 -5.80 -3.02
CA ALA A 48 -2.66 -6.26 -3.51
C ALA A 48 -3.78 -5.29 -3.09
N GLY A 49 -3.82 -4.87 -1.82
CA GLY A 49 -4.76 -3.85 -1.34
C GLY A 49 -4.59 -2.51 -2.06
N LEU A 50 -3.35 -2.02 -2.21
CA LEU A 50 -3.08 -0.82 -2.98
C LEU A 50 -3.58 -0.92 -4.43
N TYR A 51 -3.27 -2.01 -5.14
CA TYR A 51 -3.70 -2.25 -6.53
C TYR A 51 -5.23 -2.30 -6.66
N MET A 52 -5.90 -3.07 -5.79
CA MET A 52 -7.38 -3.15 -5.75
C MET A 52 -8.05 -1.80 -5.47
N SER A 53 -7.35 -0.87 -4.82
CA SER A 53 -7.83 0.49 -4.54
C SER A 53 -7.42 1.55 -5.56
N GLN A 54 -6.79 1.19 -6.69
CA GLN A 54 -6.16 2.15 -7.60
C GLN A 54 -5.20 3.13 -6.90
N TRP A 55 -4.46 2.65 -5.89
CA TRP A 55 -3.55 3.42 -5.03
C TRP A 55 -4.21 4.42 -4.06
N LYS A 56 -5.53 4.32 -3.83
CA LYS A 56 -6.34 5.27 -3.02
C LYS A 56 -6.64 4.79 -1.58
N ALA A 57 -6.46 3.52 -1.22
CA ALA A 57 -6.86 3.00 0.11
C ALA A 57 -5.95 3.39 1.28
N VAL A 58 -4.70 3.81 1.04
CA VAL A 58 -3.74 4.20 2.08
C VAL A 58 -3.57 5.70 2.08
N TYR A 59 -4.18 6.37 3.07
CA TYR A 59 -4.20 7.84 3.15
C TYR A 59 -4.31 8.31 4.60
N TYR A 60 -3.65 9.42 4.94
CA TYR A 60 -3.70 10.00 6.29
C TYR A 60 -4.64 11.21 6.33
N ARG A 61 -5.58 11.23 7.28
CA ARG A 61 -6.46 12.37 7.56
C ARG A 61 -6.95 12.35 9.01
N MET A 62 -6.93 13.48 9.72
CA MET A 62 -7.27 13.58 11.15
C MET A 62 -8.16 14.78 11.51
N ASP A 63 -8.81 15.36 10.51
CA ASP A 63 -9.59 16.59 10.61
C ASP A 63 -10.82 16.43 11.53
N ALA A 64 -11.39 17.56 11.95
CA ALA A 64 -12.61 17.59 12.77
C ALA A 64 -13.84 17.19 11.93
N GLY A 65 -14.11 15.88 11.85
CA GLY A 65 -15.31 15.31 11.21
C GLY A 65 -15.03 14.00 10.46
N ASN A 66 -13.85 13.86 9.86
CA ASN A 66 -13.48 12.69 9.06
C ASN A 66 -12.05 12.24 9.41
N ARG A 67 -11.93 11.43 10.48
CA ARG A 67 -10.64 10.92 11.00
C ARG A 67 -10.41 9.48 10.54
N ASN A 68 -9.42 9.26 9.67
CA ASN A 68 -9.00 7.91 9.31
C ASN A 68 -8.11 7.29 10.40
N ILE A 69 -8.71 6.91 11.53
CA ILE A 69 -8.04 6.22 12.64
C ILE A 69 -7.41 4.91 12.16
N ALA A 70 -8.00 4.23 11.17
CA ALA A 70 -7.48 3.00 10.61
C ALA A 70 -6.13 3.16 9.87
N PHE A 71 -5.71 4.40 9.54
CA PHE A 71 -4.34 4.67 9.10
C PHE A 71 -3.29 4.21 10.11
N PHE A 72 -3.57 4.20 11.42
CA PHE A 72 -2.61 3.69 12.42
C PHE A 72 -2.31 2.19 12.25
N ALA A 73 -3.23 1.40 11.68
CA ALA A 73 -2.91 0.03 11.26
C ALA A 73 -2.00 0.05 10.02
N GLN A 74 -2.31 0.85 9.00
CA GLN A 74 -1.51 0.98 7.78
C GLN A 74 -0.07 1.45 8.05
N ALA A 75 0.11 2.34 9.02
CA ALA A 75 1.41 2.82 9.51
C ALA A 75 2.31 1.70 10.08
N GLY A 76 1.75 0.52 10.38
CA GLY A 76 2.51 -0.68 10.73
C GLY A 76 3.41 -1.19 9.61
N VAL A 77 3.08 -0.94 8.34
CA VAL A 77 3.92 -1.27 7.15
C VAL A 77 5.14 -0.33 7.01
N GLY A 78 5.36 0.57 7.98
CA GLY A 78 6.58 1.36 8.10
C GLY A 78 6.83 2.30 6.94
N MET A 79 7.96 2.14 6.23
CA MET A 79 8.39 3.14 5.25
C MET A 79 7.39 3.32 4.09
N PHE A 80 6.64 2.27 3.77
CA PHE A 80 5.65 2.28 2.69
C PHE A 80 4.39 3.11 3.00
N ALA A 81 4.16 3.45 4.27
CA ALA A 81 3.08 4.34 4.72
C ALA A 81 3.49 5.82 4.82
N ILE A 82 4.80 6.13 4.82
CA ILE A 82 5.32 7.51 4.89
C ILE A 82 4.75 8.42 3.78
N PRO A 83 4.62 7.97 2.50
CA PRO A 83 4.06 8.82 1.44
C PRO A 83 2.69 9.40 1.79
N ALA A 84 1.78 8.63 2.39
CA ALA A 84 0.44 9.10 2.77
C ALA A 84 0.48 10.29 3.74
N TYR A 85 1.39 10.25 4.71
CA TYR A 85 1.60 11.35 5.66
C TYR A 85 2.25 12.59 5.00
N VAL A 86 3.15 12.37 4.04
CA VAL A 86 3.74 13.46 3.24
C VAL A 86 2.69 14.10 2.33
N GLN A 87 1.84 13.32 1.68
CA GLN A 87 0.76 13.81 0.82
C GLN A 87 -0.27 14.63 1.61
N ALA A 88 -0.66 14.17 2.80
CA ALA A 88 -1.55 14.94 3.68
C ALA A 88 -0.96 16.32 4.04
N LYS A 89 0.35 16.42 4.31
CA LYS A 89 1.03 17.71 4.51
C LYS A 89 1.08 18.58 3.25
N ARG A 90 1.31 17.97 2.08
CA ARG A 90 1.29 18.70 0.80
C ARG A 90 -0.10 19.27 0.49
N TYR A 91 -1.14 18.45 0.67
CA TYR A 91 -2.55 18.84 0.51
C TYR A 91 -2.96 19.96 1.47
N ALA A 92 -2.60 19.86 2.76
CA ALA A 92 -2.88 20.89 3.74
C ALA A 92 -2.20 22.23 3.38
N LYS A 93 -0.91 22.21 2.99
CA LYS A 93 -0.22 23.42 2.52
C LYS A 93 -0.83 23.99 1.24
N GLN A 94 -1.37 23.14 0.36
CA GLN A 94 -1.98 23.61 -0.90
C GLN A 94 -3.30 24.37 -0.71
N HIS A 95 -3.90 24.37 0.48
CA HIS A 95 -5.03 25.23 0.84
C HIS A 95 -4.59 26.60 1.40
N GLU A 96 -3.28 26.79 1.58
CA GLU A 96 -2.63 28.03 2.07
C GLU A 96 -1.92 28.79 0.93
N VAL A 97 -1.99 28.29 -0.30
CA VAL A 97 -1.25 28.80 -1.46
C VAL A 97 -2.17 28.87 -2.66
N ASP A 98 -2.30 30.06 -3.25
CA ASP A 98 -3.19 30.31 -4.37
C ASP A 98 -2.80 29.52 -5.63
N ALA A 99 -3.82 29.09 -6.38
CA ALA A 99 -3.66 28.26 -7.58
C ALA A 99 -2.91 28.99 -8.72
N GLU A 100 -2.85 30.31 -8.66
CA GLU A 100 -2.09 31.18 -9.58
C GLU A 100 -0.60 30.83 -9.59
N SER A 101 -0.05 30.43 -8.43
CA SER A 101 1.37 30.04 -8.26
C SER A 101 1.82 28.80 -9.05
N GLU A 102 0.92 28.20 -9.83
CA GLU A 102 1.15 27.02 -10.67
C GLU A 102 1.19 27.32 -12.17
N LEU A 103 1.10 28.60 -12.53
CA LEU A 103 1.12 29.11 -13.89
C LEU A 103 2.56 29.37 -14.37
N PRO A 104 2.83 29.33 -15.70
CA PRO A 104 1.92 28.89 -16.74
C PRO A 104 1.71 27.36 -16.73
N LEU A 105 0.47 26.92 -16.94
CA LEU A 105 0.07 25.51 -16.96
C LEU A 105 -0.30 25.11 -18.39
N SER A 106 0.38 24.12 -18.96
CA SER A 106 0.04 23.54 -20.26
C SER A 106 -0.06 22.02 -20.15
N ALA A 107 -1.23 21.45 -20.44
CA ALA A 107 -1.44 20.00 -20.43
C ALA A 107 -2.62 19.56 -21.31
N GLU A 108 -2.76 18.25 -21.47
CA GLU A 108 -3.88 17.61 -22.18
C GLU A 108 -5.19 17.81 -21.39
N PHE A 109 -6.30 18.00 -22.11
CA PHE A 109 -7.63 18.24 -21.56
C PHE A 109 -8.65 17.38 -22.30
N HIS A 110 -9.47 16.67 -21.51
CA HIS A 110 -10.63 15.91 -21.97
C HIS A 110 -11.86 16.38 -21.18
N GLY A 111 -12.95 16.73 -21.85
CA GLY A 111 -14.13 17.25 -21.18
C GLY A 111 -15.26 17.56 -22.14
N VAL A 112 -16.16 18.45 -21.71
CA VAL A 112 -17.27 18.96 -22.53
C VAL A 112 -17.23 20.48 -22.62
N LEU A 113 -17.69 20.99 -23.75
CA LEU A 113 -18.08 22.38 -23.95
C LEU A 113 -19.60 22.47 -23.81
N VAL A 114 -20.08 23.39 -22.98
CA VAL A 114 -21.50 23.64 -22.76
C VAL A 114 -21.79 25.09 -23.16
N LYS A 115 -22.46 25.29 -24.30
CA LYS A 115 -22.93 26.63 -24.73
C LYS A 115 -24.35 26.93 -24.25
N SER A 116 -25.21 25.91 -24.29
CA SER A 116 -26.60 25.96 -23.79
C SER A 116 -26.97 24.62 -23.14
N GLU A 117 -28.18 24.51 -22.56
CA GLU A 117 -28.62 23.26 -21.94
C GLU A 117 -28.76 22.09 -22.94
N ASP A 118 -29.01 22.40 -24.22
CA ASP A 118 -29.15 21.41 -25.31
C ASP A 118 -27.88 21.29 -26.19
N GLU A 119 -26.89 22.19 -26.05
CA GLU A 119 -25.68 22.21 -26.89
C GLU A 119 -24.43 21.86 -26.05
N VAL A 120 -24.12 20.55 -26.04
CA VAL A 120 -22.98 19.96 -25.33
C VAL A 120 -22.12 19.12 -26.28
N ASP A 121 -20.94 19.63 -26.64
CA ASP A 121 -19.93 18.91 -27.44
C ASP A 121 -18.88 18.24 -26.52
N GLU A 122 -18.46 17.01 -26.80
CA GLU A 122 -17.22 16.47 -26.18
C GLU A 122 -16.01 17.16 -26.81
N ILE A 123 -15.04 17.61 -25.99
CA ILE A 123 -13.84 18.30 -26.44
C ILE A 123 -12.57 17.61 -25.93
N VAL A 124 -11.63 17.39 -26.86
CA VAL A 124 -10.33 16.76 -26.58
C VAL A 124 -9.22 17.59 -27.21
N GLY A 125 -8.21 17.94 -26.43
CA GLY A 125 -7.13 18.80 -26.89
C GLY A 125 -6.11 19.13 -25.82
N ARG A 126 -5.53 20.33 -25.93
CA ARG A 126 -4.61 20.91 -24.96
C ARG A 126 -5.18 22.22 -24.44
N ILE A 127 -5.04 22.44 -23.14
CA ILE A 127 -5.31 23.71 -22.48
C ILE A 127 -3.98 24.34 -22.04
N GLU A 128 -3.81 25.62 -22.34
CA GLU A 128 -2.66 26.43 -21.92
C GLU A 128 -3.18 27.65 -21.15
N LEU A 129 -2.76 27.79 -19.89
CA LEU A 129 -3.15 28.86 -18.96
C LEU A 129 -1.93 29.67 -18.55
N ALA A 130 -2.07 31.00 -18.43
CA ALA A 130 -1.03 31.91 -17.98
C ALA A 130 -1.61 33.08 -17.17
N GLU A 131 -0.76 33.68 -16.33
CA GLU A 131 -1.06 34.96 -15.69
C GLU A 131 -1.09 36.08 -16.74
N HIS A 132 -2.07 36.97 -16.64
CA HIS A 132 -2.21 38.16 -17.47
C HIS A 132 -2.49 39.37 -16.58
N ALA A 133 -1.85 40.51 -16.85
CA ALA A 133 -2.18 41.76 -16.16
C ALA A 133 -3.48 42.32 -16.75
N GLY A 134 -4.59 42.16 -16.04
CA GLY A 134 -5.89 42.75 -16.36
C GLY A 134 -6.12 44.08 -15.65
N ASP A 135 -7.19 44.79 -16.00
CA ASP A 135 -7.51 46.11 -15.43
C ASP A 135 -7.85 46.05 -13.92
N PHE A 136 -8.17 44.86 -13.39
CA PHE A 136 -8.55 44.65 -12.00
C PHE A 136 -7.52 43.87 -11.15
N GLY A 137 -6.40 43.45 -11.74
CA GLY A 137 -5.36 42.69 -11.04
C GLY A 137 -4.60 41.73 -11.95
N GLN A 138 -4.01 40.68 -11.37
CA GLN A 138 -3.61 39.52 -12.16
C GLN A 138 -4.87 38.68 -12.44
N GLU A 139 -5.08 38.33 -13.71
CA GLU A 139 -6.15 37.46 -14.16
C GLU A 139 -5.54 36.22 -14.79
N VAL A 140 -6.05 35.03 -14.45
CA VAL A 140 -5.72 33.82 -15.20
C VAL A 140 -6.47 33.87 -16.53
N ARG A 141 -5.74 33.81 -17.64
CA ARG A 141 -6.30 33.67 -18.99
C ARG A 141 -5.69 32.47 -19.68
N GLY A 142 -6.37 31.93 -20.67
CA GLY A 142 -5.88 30.75 -21.37
C GLY A 142 -6.46 30.55 -22.75
N LYS A 143 -5.96 29.49 -23.38
CA LYS A 143 -6.44 29.00 -24.67
C LYS A 143 -6.64 27.49 -24.58
N PHE A 144 -7.76 27.01 -25.10
CA PHE A 144 -7.90 25.60 -25.48
C PHE A 144 -7.68 25.49 -26.99
N THR A 145 -6.78 24.61 -27.41
CA THR A 145 -6.58 24.24 -28.82
C THR A 145 -6.75 22.73 -28.93
N GLY A 146 -7.73 22.29 -29.70
CA GLY A 146 -8.12 20.89 -29.75
C GLY A 146 -9.13 20.61 -30.84
N LYS A 147 -10.06 19.70 -30.54
CA LYS A 147 -11.14 19.29 -31.42
C LYS A 147 -12.41 19.07 -30.60
N SER A 148 -13.56 19.46 -31.15
CA SER A 148 -14.84 18.92 -30.70
C SER A 148 -15.14 17.61 -31.42
N VAL A 149 -15.86 16.73 -30.73
CA VAL A 149 -16.49 15.52 -31.25
C VAL A 149 -17.97 15.65 -30.93
N SER A 150 -18.75 16.03 -31.95
CA SER A 150 -20.20 16.12 -31.83
C SER A 150 -20.83 14.72 -31.88
N GLU A 151 -22.10 14.59 -31.49
CA GLU A 151 -22.79 13.29 -31.27
C GLU A 151 -22.76 12.33 -32.50
N ASP A 152 -22.73 12.87 -33.72
CA ASP A 152 -22.53 12.12 -34.99
C ASP A 152 -21.12 11.50 -35.15
N GLY A 153 -20.22 11.67 -34.18
CA GLY A 153 -18.80 11.29 -34.27
C GLY A 153 -17.97 12.20 -35.19
N GLN A 154 -18.56 13.27 -35.72
CA GLN A 154 -17.86 14.23 -36.58
C GLN A 154 -16.88 15.07 -35.75
N THR A 155 -15.62 15.12 -36.18
CA THR A 155 -14.55 15.79 -35.45
C THR A 155 -14.19 17.13 -36.09
N GLN A 156 -14.44 18.25 -35.40
CA GLN A 156 -14.13 19.60 -35.89
C GLN A 156 -12.94 20.20 -35.14
N PRO A 157 -12.00 20.91 -35.82
CA PRO A 157 -10.93 21.63 -35.13
C PRO A 157 -11.50 22.81 -34.36
N LEU A 158 -11.11 22.96 -33.09
CA LEU A 158 -11.69 23.97 -32.20
C LEU A 158 -10.58 24.71 -31.44
N GLU A 159 -10.63 26.03 -31.46
CA GLU A 159 -9.83 26.90 -30.60
C GLU A 159 -10.77 27.80 -29.79
N LEU A 160 -10.60 27.82 -28.47
CA LEU A 160 -11.41 28.62 -27.54
C LEU A 160 -10.51 29.51 -26.69
N ASN A 161 -10.94 30.74 -26.42
CA ASN A 161 -10.30 31.61 -25.45
C ASN A 161 -10.97 31.41 -24.08
N LEU A 162 -10.16 31.41 -23.02
CA LEU A 162 -10.58 31.12 -21.65
C LEU A 162 -10.23 32.31 -20.74
N ALA A 163 -11.21 32.80 -19.99
CA ALA A 163 -11.08 34.02 -19.19
C ALA A 163 -12.09 34.07 -18.04
N TYR A 164 -12.08 35.17 -17.27
CA TYR A 164 -12.94 35.44 -16.12
C TYR A 164 -12.79 34.45 -14.95
N GLN A 165 -13.48 33.31 -14.99
CA GLN A 165 -13.50 32.35 -13.89
C GLN A 165 -12.91 31.02 -14.36
N ILE A 166 -11.66 30.76 -13.96
CA ILE A 166 -10.93 29.52 -14.25
C ILE A 166 -10.71 28.79 -12.92
N ASP A 167 -11.59 27.84 -12.61
CA ASP A 167 -11.44 26.95 -11.46
C ASP A 167 -10.51 25.79 -11.84
N ILE A 168 -9.36 25.72 -11.17
CA ILE A 168 -8.36 24.67 -11.36
C ILE A 168 -8.31 23.85 -10.06
N GLY A 169 -8.93 22.67 -10.05
CA GLY A 169 -9.05 21.82 -8.87
C GLY A 169 -7.70 21.41 -8.25
N LEU A 170 -7.70 20.71 -7.11
CA LEU A 170 -6.46 20.53 -6.34
C LEU A 170 -5.36 19.74 -7.09
N LYS A 171 -4.10 20.21 -7.03
CA LYS A 171 -2.94 19.54 -7.65
C LYS A 171 -2.60 18.22 -6.97
N VAL A 172 -2.57 18.20 -5.64
CA VAL A 172 -2.54 16.98 -4.83
C VAL A 172 -3.98 16.63 -4.48
N GLY A 173 -4.40 15.43 -4.81
CA GLY A 173 -5.78 14.99 -4.60
C GLY A 173 -5.99 13.55 -5.11
N PRO A 174 -7.10 12.92 -4.72
CA PRO A 174 -7.39 11.54 -5.11
C PRO A 174 -7.79 11.46 -6.59
N GLY A 175 -7.48 10.32 -7.21
CA GLY A 175 -7.72 10.08 -8.63
C GLY A 175 -6.63 10.63 -9.55
N ALA A 176 -6.52 10.05 -10.74
CA ALA A 176 -5.54 10.43 -11.76
C ALA A 176 -5.95 11.68 -12.57
N GLY A 177 -7.04 12.35 -12.20
CA GLY A 177 -7.57 13.53 -12.87
C GLY A 177 -7.65 14.76 -11.96
N ARG A 178 -7.25 15.92 -12.48
CA ARG A 178 -7.47 17.25 -11.91
C ARG A 178 -8.61 17.90 -12.69
N GLY A 179 -9.77 18.07 -12.06
CA GLY A 179 -10.90 18.78 -12.66
C GLY A 179 -10.54 20.24 -12.97
N ILE A 180 -11.04 20.74 -14.10
CA ILE A 180 -11.03 22.16 -14.47
C ILE A 180 -12.42 22.56 -14.95
N GLN A 181 -12.84 23.76 -14.57
CA GLN A 181 -13.95 24.47 -15.20
C GLN A 181 -13.50 25.87 -15.58
N SER A 182 -13.87 26.34 -16.78
CA SER A 182 -13.57 27.70 -17.24
C SER A 182 -14.74 28.27 -18.02
N ASP A 183 -15.05 29.55 -17.82
CA ASP A 183 -15.84 30.29 -18.82
C ASP A 183 -15.08 30.34 -20.15
N VAL A 184 -15.83 30.35 -21.25
CA VAL A 184 -15.33 30.55 -22.62
C VAL A 184 -15.68 31.96 -23.07
N VAL A 185 -14.81 32.58 -23.87
CA VAL A 185 -15.07 33.90 -24.46
C VAL A 185 -14.88 33.94 -25.98
N ASP A 186 -15.81 34.62 -26.65
CA ASP A 186 -15.76 34.94 -28.06
C ASP A 186 -14.71 36.05 -28.34
N ALA A 187 -14.43 36.34 -29.61
CA ALA A 187 -13.48 37.36 -30.06
C ALA A 187 -13.78 38.77 -29.51
N ASP A 188 -15.05 39.11 -29.28
CA ASP A 188 -15.48 40.37 -28.66
C ASP A 188 -15.35 40.38 -27.11
N GLY A 189 -14.87 39.30 -26.49
CA GLY A 189 -14.71 39.18 -25.04
C GLY A 189 -15.99 38.84 -24.26
N ASN A 190 -17.11 38.68 -24.97
CA ASN A 190 -18.38 38.21 -24.40
C ASN A 190 -18.27 36.73 -24.01
N ARG A 191 -19.00 36.30 -22.97
CA ARG A 191 -19.05 34.89 -22.54
C ARG A 191 -19.85 34.05 -23.55
N ASP A 192 -19.25 32.98 -24.05
CA ASP A 192 -19.84 32.01 -25.00
C ASP A 192 -19.82 30.59 -24.39
N GLY A 193 -20.55 30.43 -23.28
CA GLY A 193 -20.62 29.17 -22.53
C GLY A 193 -19.44 28.92 -21.59
N TRP A 194 -19.24 27.66 -21.23
CA TRP A 194 -18.18 27.19 -20.33
C TRP A 194 -17.70 25.79 -20.72
N ILE A 195 -16.43 25.50 -20.44
CA ILE A 195 -15.88 24.14 -20.51
C ILE A 195 -15.77 23.53 -19.12
N ARG A 196 -15.96 22.21 -19.03
CA ARG A 196 -15.60 21.42 -17.85
C ARG A 196 -14.96 20.11 -18.28
N GLY A 197 -13.85 19.77 -17.66
CA GLY A 197 -13.09 18.58 -18.01
C GLY A 197 -12.01 18.24 -17.00
N VAL A 198 -11.07 17.41 -17.44
CA VAL A 198 -10.04 16.79 -16.59
C VAL A 198 -8.68 16.89 -17.27
N ILE A 199 -7.69 17.38 -16.52
CA ILE A 199 -6.26 17.28 -16.84
C ILE A 199 -5.67 16.05 -16.14
N PRO A 200 -4.76 15.27 -16.77
CA PRO A 200 -4.06 14.18 -16.09
C PRO A 200 -3.19 14.67 -14.92
N ARG A 201 -3.47 14.17 -13.71
CA ARG A 201 -2.68 14.42 -12.50
C ARG A 201 -1.53 13.41 -12.42
N SER A 202 -0.29 13.89 -12.29
CA SER A 202 0.90 13.03 -12.12
C SER A 202 0.76 12.05 -10.95
N PHE A 203 1.29 10.83 -11.12
CA PHE A 203 1.25 9.75 -10.12
C PHE A 203 1.70 10.20 -8.72
N VAL A 204 2.78 10.98 -8.64
CA VAL A 204 3.35 11.48 -7.37
C VAL A 204 2.44 12.50 -6.67
N ASN A 205 1.37 12.97 -7.31
CA ASN A 205 0.36 13.86 -6.73
C ASN A 205 -0.98 13.16 -6.40
N HIS A 206 -1.21 11.93 -6.89
CA HIS A 206 -2.42 11.15 -6.57
C HIS A 206 -2.17 9.91 -5.71
N PHE A 207 -0.97 9.31 -5.77
CA PHE A 207 -0.60 8.14 -4.97
C PHE A 207 -0.70 8.48 -3.48
N ALA A 208 -1.50 7.73 -2.73
CA ALA A 208 -1.70 7.92 -1.29
C ALA A 208 -2.18 9.34 -0.89
N ALA A 209 -2.85 10.07 -1.79
CA ALA A 209 -3.44 11.37 -1.50
C ALA A 209 -4.61 11.25 -0.50
N PRO A 210 -4.86 12.26 0.35
CA PRO A 210 -6.00 12.25 1.28
C PRO A 210 -7.33 12.27 0.52
N LEU A 211 -8.30 11.50 1.02
CA LEU A 211 -9.67 11.45 0.50
C LEU A 211 -10.61 12.41 1.26
N GLN A 212 -11.43 13.13 0.50
CA GLN A 212 -12.53 13.93 1.03
C GLN A 212 -13.72 13.03 1.42
N SER A 213 -14.76 13.61 2.01
CA SER A 213 -16.03 12.91 2.27
C SER A 213 -16.69 12.46 0.97
N ASP A 214 -16.63 13.33 -0.03
CA ASP A 214 -17.39 13.25 -1.26
C ASP A 214 -16.69 12.26 -2.20
N ASP A 215 -15.36 12.39 -2.35
CA ASP A 215 -14.49 11.40 -2.99
C ASP A 215 -14.70 9.96 -2.43
N GLN A 216 -14.91 9.81 -1.11
CA GLN A 216 -15.15 8.49 -0.49
C GLN A 216 -16.49 7.88 -0.92
N GLY A 217 -17.52 8.71 -1.14
CA GLY A 217 -18.79 8.27 -1.69
C GLY A 217 -18.64 7.79 -3.13
N GLU A 218 -18.03 8.60 -3.99
CA GLU A 218 -17.78 8.27 -5.40
C GLU A 218 -16.95 6.99 -5.55
N LEU A 219 -15.84 6.86 -4.81
CA LEU A 219 -15.00 5.66 -4.81
C LEU A 219 -15.69 4.41 -4.30
N SER A 220 -16.59 4.56 -3.33
CA SER A 220 -17.41 3.44 -2.86
C SER A 220 -18.52 3.07 -3.85
N GLY A 221 -18.86 3.97 -4.78
CA GLY A 221 -19.66 3.66 -5.98
C GLY A 221 -18.84 2.95 -7.06
N GLU A 222 -17.71 3.52 -7.48
CA GLU A 222 -16.83 3.00 -8.55
C GLU A 222 -16.30 1.58 -8.24
N LEU A 223 -15.65 1.41 -7.09
CA LEU A 223 -14.95 0.18 -6.70
C LEU A 223 -15.83 -0.73 -5.84
N GLY A 224 -16.94 -0.22 -5.30
CA GLY A 224 -17.84 -0.98 -4.44
C GLY A 224 -17.11 -1.69 -3.29
N LYS A 225 -17.40 -2.98 -3.15
CA LYS A 225 -16.83 -3.85 -2.11
C LYS A 225 -15.30 -4.02 -2.22
N PHE A 226 -14.70 -3.77 -3.38
CA PHE A 226 -13.24 -3.88 -3.54
C PHE A 226 -12.49 -2.80 -2.78
N PHE A 227 -13.06 -1.60 -2.60
CA PHE A 227 -12.42 -0.53 -1.82
C PHE A 227 -12.38 -0.84 -0.32
N GLU A 228 -13.45 -1.41 0.23
CA GLU A 228 -13.45 -1.91 1.62
C GLU A 228 -12.48 -3.07 1.81
N LEU A 229 -12.49 -4.04 0.89
CA LEU A 229 -11.59 -5.19 0.96
C LEU A 229 -10.11 -4.78 0.83
N ALA A 230 -9.82 -3.78 -0.01
CA ALA A 230 -8.48 -3.19 -0.13
C ALA A 230 -8.02 -2.51 1.17
N LYS A 231 -8.89 -1.71 1.81
CA LYS A 231 -8.61 -1.13 3.13
C LYS A 231 -8.29 -2.22 4.15
N ILE A 232 -9.14 -3.25 4.26
CA ILE A 232 -8.93 -4.40 5.15
C ILE A 232 -7.58 -5.10 4.87
N PHE A 233 -7.20 -5.33 3.62
CA PHE A 233 -5.90 -5.92 3.26
C PHE A 233 -4.73 -5.07 3.78
N THR A 234 -4.77 -3.74 3.58
CA THR A 234 -3.71 -2.85 4.06
C THR A 234 -3.64 -2.75 5.60
N TRP A 235 -4.78 -2.90 6.30
CA TRP A 235 -4.82 -2.97 7.76
C TRP A 235 -4.21 -4.27 8.27
N ILE A 236 -4.57 -5.41 7.68
CA ILE A 236 -4.02 -6.73 8.00
C ILE A 236 -2.51 -6.74 7.77
N ALA A 237 -2.02 -6.23 6.63
CA ALA A 237 -0.59 -6.16 6.34
C ALA A 237 0.19 -5.36 7.41
N GLY A 238 -0.33 -4.19 7.81
CA GLY A 238 0.32 -3.36 8.82
C GLY A 238 0.33 -3.98 10.23
N LEU A 239 -0.77 -4.60 10.64
CA LEU A 239 -0.85 -5.34 11.90
C LEU A 239 0.08 -6.57 11.91
N LEU A 240 0.15 -7.31 10.80
CA LEU A 240 1.10 -8.41 10.64
C LEU A 240 2.55 -7.94 10.68
N ASN A 241 2.88 -6.74 10.18
CA ASN A 241 4.22 -6.21 10.27
C ASN A 241 4.62 -5.84 11.70
N ILE A 242 3.69 -5.33 12.52
CA ILE A 242 3.94 -5.10 13.95
C ILE A 242 4.26 -6.42 14.67
N LEU A 243 3.57 -7.51 14.34
CA LEU A 243 3.89 -8.86 14.85
C LEU A 243 5.23 -9.39 14.32
N ALA A 244 5.58 -9.12 13.07
CA ALA A 244 6.88 -9.48 12.51
C ALA A 244 8.03 -8.69 13.18
N VAL A 245 7.83 -7.41 13.50
CA VAL A 245 8.78 -6.59 14.28
C VAL A 245 9.00 -7.17 15.68
N TRP A 246 7.95 -7.69 16.31
CA TRP A 246 8.05 -8.37 17.61
C TRP A 246 8.91 -9.65 17.50
N ASP A 247 8.63 -10.52 16.51
CA ASP A 247 9.46 -11.71 16.24
C ASP A 247 10.91 -11.35 15.86
N ALA A 248 11.13 -10.21 15.20
CA ALA A 248 12.46 -9.67 14.90
C ALA A 248 13.23 -9.24 16.17
N PHE A 249 12.52 -8.71 17.17
CA PHE A 249 13.09 -8.19 18.41
C PHE A 249 13.42 -9.29 19.43
N GLU A 250 12.44 -10.11 19.83
CA GLU A 250 12.66 -11.14 20.86
C GLU A 250 13.54 -12.29 20.37
N GLY A 251 13.56 -12.55 19.06
CA GLY A 251 14.25 -13.68 18.46
C GLY A 251 13.31 -14.88 18.26
N PRO A 252 13.85 -16.09 18.00
CA PRO A 252 13.02 -17.27 17.83
C PRO A 252 12.41 -17.74 19.16
N ALA A 253 11.07 -17.76 19.24
CA ALA A 253 10.33 -18.30 20.39
C ALA A 253 10.51 -19.82 20.60
N TYR A 254 11.00 -20.53 19.57
CA TYR A 254 11.45 -21.91 19.65
C TYR A 254 12.98 -21.94 19.58
N GLY A 255 13.63 -22.35 20.68
CA GLY A 255 15.01 -22.83 20.62
C GLY A 255 15.05 -24.23 20.00
N TYR A 256 16.16 -24.62 19.40
CA TYR A 256 16.35 -25.99 18.92
C TYR A 256 16.68 -26.88 20.11
N GLY A 257 15.68 -27.64 20.59
CA GLY A 257 15.73 -28.41 21.84
C GLY A 257 15.37 -29.89 21.75
N ASP A 258 14.51 -30.28 20.81
CA ASP A 258 13.88 -31.63 20.77
C ASP A 258 14.37 -32.50 19.59
N GLU A 259 15.44 -32.09 18.90
CA GLU A 259 16.20 -32.99 18.03
C GLU A 259 17.21 -33.74 18.91
N GLU A 260 16.87 -34.96 19.33
CA GLU A 260 17.81 -35.88 19.97
C GLU A 260 19.01 -36.11 19.04
N GLU A 261 20.22 -35.95 19.55
CA GLU A 261 21.43 -36.21 18.77
C GLU A 261 21.46 -37.69 18.37
N SER A 262 21.29 -37.97 17.07
CA SER A 262 21.33 -39.33 16.53
C SER A 262 22.78 -39.86 16.49
N THR A 263 23.34 -40.11 17.67
CA THR A 263 24.68 -40.67 17.87
C THR A 263 24.72 -42.15 17.47
N ASP A 264 24.91 -42.44 16.18
CA ASP A 264 25.25 -43.81 15.73
C ASP A 264 25.96 -43.88 14.35
N GLU A 265 26.97 -43.05 14.11
CA GLU A 265 27.97 -43.33 13.07
C GLU A 265 28.98 -44.41 13.54
N ALA A 266 28.50 -45.66 13.70
CA ALA A 266 29.28 -46.72 14.35
C ALA A 266 29.29 -48.11 13.66
N LYS A 267 28.88 -48.25 12.39
CA LYS A 267 29.44 -49.27 11.47
C LYS A 267 29.03 -49.14 10.00
N LYS A 268 30.02 -48.96 9.13
CA LYS A 268 30.03 -49.51 7.77
C LYS A 268 31.12 -50.56 7.68
N ASP A 269 30.72 -51.83 7.71
CA ASP A 269 31.47 -52.91 7.08
C ASP A 269 30.47 -53.93 6.54
N SER A 270 30.80 -54.53 5.39
CA SER A 270 29.92 -55.37 4.57
C SER A 270 30.36 -56.85 4.61
N PRO A 271 29.72 -57.76 3.85
CA PRO A 271 28.32 -58.18 3.97
C PRO A 271 28.21 -59.73 4.11
N GLY A 272 27.03 -60.25 4.45
CA GLY A 272 26.65 -61.61 4.02
C GLY A 272 25.90 -62.53 5.00
N GLU A 273 24.99 -63.29 4.41
CA GLU A 273 24.70 -64.72 4.65
C GLU A 273 24.28 -65.24 6.06
N ALA A 274 22.94 -65.33 6.21
CA ALA A 274 22.19 -66.52 6.60
C ALA A 274 22.20 -67.13 8.04
N ALA A 275 20.96 -67.45 8.44
CA ALA A 275 20.53 -68.69 9.10
C ALA A 275 20.63 -68.89 10.63
N ALA A 276 19.74 -69.78 11.08
CA ALA A 276 19.79 -70.63 12.28
C ALA A 276 19.88 -69.96 13.67
N ALA A 277 18.67 -69.75 14.21
CA ALA A 277 18.29 -69.91 15.61
C ALA A 277 19.01 -71.00 16.43
N THR A 278 18.80 -70.93 17.76
CA THR A 278 18.63 -72.04 18.75
C THR A 278 19.62 -71.98 19.93
N GLN A 279 19.09 -71.80 21.14
CA GLN A 279 19.54 -72.27 22.48
C GLN A 279 21.00 -71.97 22.91
N SER A 280 21.20 -71.18 23.99
CA SER A 280 21.44 -71.65 25.37
C SER A 280 22.97 -71.76 25.67
N ASP A 281 23.50 -71.80 26.89
CA ASP A 281 22.90 -71.95 28.23
C ASP A 281 23.52 -70.98 29.28
N GLU A 282 22.75 -70.77 30.36
CA GLU A 282 23.15 -70.77 31.79
C GLU A 282 24.58 -70.33 32.24
N VAL A 283 24.66 -69.41 33.21
CA VAL A 283 25.36 -69.62 34.50
C VAL A 283 24.88 -68.64 35.59
N ALA A 284 24.70 -69.20 36.79
CA ALA A 284 23.97 -68.75 37.98
C ALA A 284 24.48 -67.48 38.74
N PRO A 285 23.73 -66.99 39.77
CA PRO A 285 24.03 -65.79 40.59
C PRO A 285 24.89 -66.12 41.85
N PRO A 286 24.55 -65.94 43.17
CA PRO A 286 23.31 -65.55 43.88
C PRO A 286 23.38 -64.35 44.86
N ALA A 287 22.27 -63.64 45.06
CA ALA A 287 21.94 -62.84 46.26
C ALA A 287 20.43 -62.49 46.31
N ASP A 288 19.66 -62.53 47.41
CA ASP A 288 19.39 -63.54 48.45
C ASP A 288 18.59 -62.84 49.60
N LYS A 289 17.68 -63.56 50.26
CA LYS A 289 16.88 -63.23 51.48
C LYS A 289 15.78 -62.13 51.47
N ALA A 290 14.54 -62.59 51.29
CA ALA A 290 13.48 -62.60 52.33
C ALA A 290 12.50 -63.76 51.97
N ALA A 291 12.13 -64.74 52.82
CA ALA A 291 11.54 -64.73 54.17
C ALA A 291 10.08 -64.24 54.19
N ALA A 292 9.07 -64.98 54.71
CA ALA A 292 9.02 -66.35 55.26
C ALA A 292 7.54 -66.85 55.38
N ALA A 293 7.32 -68.05 55.94
CA ALA A 293 6.04 -68.66 56.39
C ALA A 293 5.07 -69.18 55.30
N GLU A 294 4.29 -70.25 55.49
CA GLU A 294 4.29 -71.31 56.54
C GLU A 294 3.67 -72.63 55.99
N GLU A 295 4.02 -73.76 56.61
CA GLU A 295 3.46 -75.12 56.37
C GLU A 295 2.24 -75.36 57.31
N PRO A 296 1.43 -76.48 57.28
CA PRO A 296 1.91 -77.87 57.35
C PRO A 296 1.01 -79.02 56.78
N VAL A 297 1.52 -80.27 56.86
CA VAL A 297 0.86 -81.61 56.76
C VAL A 297 0.02 -81.96 55.50
N VAL A 298 -0.07 -83.22 55.02
CA VAL A 298 0.37 -84.54 55.54
C VAL A 298 1.22 -85.27 54.49
#